data_AF-A0A380P6R8-F1
#
_entry.id   AF-A0A380P6R8-F1
#
_cell.length_a   1.000
_cell.length_b   1.000
_cell.length_c   1.000
_cell.angle_alpha   90.00
_cell.angle_beta   90.00
_cell.angle_gamma   90.00
#
_symmetry.space_group_name_H-M   'P 1'
#
loop_
_entity.id
_entity.type
_entity.pdbx_description
1 polymer ?
#
loop_
_entity_poly.entity_id
_entity_poly.type
_entity_poly.pdbx_seq_one_letter_code
_entity_poly.pdbx_strand_id
1 'polypeptide(L)'
;MPDLTIALVTIVTIVVLNIFAKGFLKAIAVLLGIIIGTIFAAFLGHVSIEPVLQASWFHLPTPFYMGVPTFHLSAIITMSVVALTSLIESTGVYFALADLTGTDLTEKDLARGYRSEGLAVMLSGIFSTFPYSTFSQNVGVVRLSGVKSKRPIYYAAAMLLIIGLLPKFGALATMIPSSALGGAMLVLFGTIGVQGITILHQVDFGQDRNLMIAALSIGAGIGITVYPQVFQNYLN
;
A
#
# COMPACT_ATOMS: atom_id res chain seq x y z
N MET A 1 -10.13 11.46 23.75
CA MET A 1 -10.36 9.99 23.87
C MET A 1 -11.23 9.37 22.78
N PRO A 2 -12.19 10.06 22.12
CA PRO A 2 -12.99 9.47 21.04
C PRO A 2 -12.14 8.85 19.91
N ASP A 3 -11.06 9.53 19.53
CA ASP A 3 -10.15 9.07 18.46
C ASP A 3 -9.48 7.73 18.77
N LEU A 4 -9.03 7.53 20.01
CA LEU A 4 -8.42 6.27 20.41
C LEU A 4 -9.44 5.13 20.37
N THR A 5 -10.68 5.40 20.79
CA THR A 5 -11.76 4.42 20.74
C THR A 5 -12.11 4.06 19.30
N ILE A 6 -12.21 5.03 18.38
CA ILE A 6 -12.46 4.79 16.95
C ILE A 6 -11.34 3.93 16.34
N ALA A 7 -10.08 4.27 16.64
CA ALA A 7 -8.93 3.49 16.18
C ALA A 7 -8.98 2.05 16.73
N LEU A 8 -9.28 1.88 18.02
CA LEU A 8 -9.36 0.58 18.66
C LEU A 8 -10.50 -0.28 18.10
N VAL A 9 -11.69 0.30 17.89
CA VAL A 9 -12.83 -0.38 17.25
C VAL A 9 -12.45 -0.83 15.85
N THR A 10 -11.76 0.02 15.09
CA THR A 10 -11.27 -0.32 13.75
C THR A 10 -10.30 -1.51 13.81
N ILE A 11 -9.28 -1.46 14.68
CA ILE A 11 -8.29 -2.53 14.84
C ILE A 11 -8.96 -3.84 15.27
N VAL A 12 -9.78 -3.81 16.31
CA VAL A 12 -10.48 -5.01 16.84
C VAL A 12 -11.35 -5.63 15.75
N THR A 13 -12.07 -4.81 14.99
CA THR A 13 -12.89 -5.29 13.87
C THR A 13 -12.04 -6.01 12.82
N ILE A 14 -10.91 -5.41 12.41
CA ILE A 14 -10.01 -6.01 11.42
C ILE A 14 -9.44 -7.34 11.94
N VAL A 15 -9.01 -7.37 13.21
CA VAL A 15 -8.44 -8.56 13.84
C VAL A 15 -9.48 -9.68 13.94
N VAL A 16 -10.68 -9.38 14.43
CA VAL A 16 -11.80 -10.34 14.54
C VAL A 16 -12.15 -10.90 13.17
N LEU A 17 -12.28 -10.06 12.14
CA LEU A 17 -12.54 -10.52 10.78
C LEU A 17 -11.41 -11.39 10.24
N ASN A 18 -10.15 -11.03 10.49
CA ASN A 18 -9.02 -11.84 10.05
C ASN A 18 -8.92 -13.22 10.75
N ILE A 19 -9.35 -13.32 12.00
CA ILE A 19 -9.35 -14.57 12.77
C ILE A 19 -10.53 -15.45 12.38
N PHE A 20 -11.75 -14.90 12.35
CA PHE A 20 -12.98 -15.69 12.27
C PHE A 20 -13.60 -15.75 10.87
N ALA A 21 -13.37 -14.74 10.01
CA ALA A 21 -13.93 -14.74 8.67
C ALA A 21 -13.17 -15.69 7.73
N LYS A 22 -13.87 -16.14 6.68
CA LYS A 22 -13.33 -17.04 5.66
C LYS A 22 -13.52 -16.45 4.27
N GLY A 23 -12.67 -16.88 3.33
CA GLY A 23 -12.76 -16.50 1.92
C GLY A 23 -12.75 -14.98 1.72
N PHE A 24 -13.74 -14.47 1.01
CA PHE A 24 -13.82 -13.07 0.60
C PHE A 24 -13.89 -12.07 1.76
N LEU A 25 -14.64 -12.38 2.82
CA LEU A 25 -14.77 -11.48 3.98
C LEU A 25 -13.43 -11.22 4.69
N LYS A 26 -12.56 -12.24 4.73
CA LYS A 26 -11.20 -12.09 5.26
C LYS A 26 -10.33 -11.23 4.35
N ALA A 27 -10.48 -11.37 3.03
CA ALA A 27 -9.73 -10.58 2.05
C ALA A 27 -10.06 -9.07 2.13
N ILE A 28 -11.30 -8.71 2.46
CA ILE A 28 -11.74 -7.31 2.62
C ILE A 28 -11.80 -6.84 4.09
N ALA A 29 -11.17 -7.57 5.03
CA ALA A 29 -11.26 -7.28 6.46
C ALA A 29 -10.82 -5.85 6.83
N VAL A 30 -9.75 -5.34 6.18
CA VAL A 30 -9.28 -3.96 6.39
C VAL A 30 -10.31 -2.94 5.93
N LEU A 31 -10.90 -3.14 4.75
CA LEU A 31 -11.95 -2.27 4.22
C LEU A 31 -13.17 -2.24 5.14
N LEU A 32 -13.63 -3.42 5.59
CA LEU A 32 -14.75 -3.54 6.53
C LEU A 32 -14.44 -2.88 7.87
N GLY A 33 -13.21 -3.02 8.36
CA GLY A 33 -12.75 -2.34 9.57
C GLY A 33 -12.85 -0.82 9.47
N ILE A 34 -12.38 -0.24 8.36
CA ILE A 34 -12.47 1.20 8.11
C ILE A 34 -13.92 1.66 8.01
N ILE A 35 -14.78 0.89 7.34
CA ILE A 35 -16.22 1.18 7.21
C ILE A 35 -16.87 1.19 8.59
N ILE A 36 -16.67 0.13 9.39
CA ILE A 36 -17.24 0.00 10.73
C ILE A 36 -16.69 1.09 11.67
N GLY A 37 -15.40 1.38 11.61
CA GLY A 37 -14.77 2.47 12.36
C GLY A 37 -15.35 3.84 12.01
N THR A 38 -15.56 4.11 10.72
CA THR A 38 -16.18 5.35 10.23
C THR A 38 -17.65 5.44 10.65
N ILE A 39 -18.42 4.35 10.58
CA ILE A 39 -19.81 4.30 11.05
C ILE A 39 -19.87 4.59 12.56
N PHE A 40 -18.98 3.98 13.34
CA PHE A 40 -18.88 4.25 14.77
C PHE A 40 -18.55 5.72 15.06
N ALA A 41 -17.61 6.31 14.31
CA ALA A 41 -17.30 7.73 14.40
C ALA A 41 -18.46 8.64 13.99
N ALA A 42 -19.29 8.22 13.03
CA ALA A 42 -20.48 8.94 12.63
C ALA A 42 -21.52 9.01 13.77
N PHE A 43 -21.71 7.92 14.52
CA PHE A 43 -22.55 7.93 15.72
C PHE A 43 -22.03 8.86 16.83
N LEU A 44 -20.73 9.11 16.85
CA LEU A 44 -20.09 10.08 17.75
C LEU A 44 -20.11 11.52 17.22
N GLY A 45 -20.70 11.77 16.04
CA GLY A 45 -20.77 13.09 15.42
C GLY A 45 -19.48 13.58 14.76
N HIS A 46 -18.49 12.70 14.55
CA HIS A 46 -17.18 13.03 13.98
C HIS A 46 -17.10 12.88 12.45
N VAL A 47 -18.22 12.66 11.77
CA VAL A 47 -18.28 12.45 10.31
C VAL A 47 -19.31 13.39 9.69
N SER A 48 -18.91 14.12 8.64
CA SER A 48 -19.80 14.97 7.86
C SER A 48 -20.01 14.37 6.46
N ILE A 49 -21.26 14.28 6.03
CA ILE A 49 -21.66 13.82 4.69
C ILE A 49 -21.63 14.94 3.64
N GLU A 50 -21.42 16.18 4.06
CA GLU A 50 -21.45 17.36 3.19
C GLU A 50 -20.50 17.25 1.98
N PRO A 51 -19.25 16.77 2.12
CA PRO A 51 -18.35 16.62 0.97
C PRO A 51 -18.89 15.71 -0.13
N VAL A 52 -19.65 14.67 0.25
CA VAL A 52 -20.23 13.72 -0.71
C VAL A 52 -21.45 14.32 -1.41
N LEU A 53 -22.23 15.15 -0.72
CA LEU A 53 -23.37 15.85 -1.31
C LEU A 53 -22.90 16.87 -2.36
N GLN A 54 -21.84 17.62 -2.06
CA GLN A 54 -21.27 18.64 -2.94
C GLN A 54 -20.43 18.08 -4.09
N ALA A 55 -19.91 16.84 -3.96
CA ALA A 55 -19.12 16.22 -5.00
C ALA A 55 -19.94 15.94 -6.28
N SER A 56 -19.37 16.32 -7.43
CA SER A 56 -19.96 16.01 -8.73
C SER A 56 -20.04 14.50 -8.97
N TRP A 57 -21.01 14.09 -9.79
CA TRP A 57 -21.17 12.68 -10.16
C TRP A 57 -20.07 12.21 -11.10
N PHE A 58 -19.58 13.09 -11.97
CA PHE A 58 -18.54 12.76 -12.94
C PHE A 58 -17.48 13.85 -12.96
N HIS A 59 -16.22 13.44 -13.09
CA HIS A 59 -15.09 14.33 -13.36
C HIS A 59 -14.01 13.56 -14.11
N LEU A 60 -13.57 14.12 -15.23
CA LEU A 60 -12.46 13.55 -15.98
C LEU A 60 -11.13 14.06 -15.38
N PRO A 61 -10.18 13.18 -15.01
CA PRO A 61 -8.89 13.60 -14.48
C PRO A 61 -8.19 14.57 -15.43
N THR A 62 -7.79 15.72 -14.90
CA THR A 62 -7.06 16.73 -15.66
C THR A 62 -5.56 16.48 -15.50
N PRO A 63 -4.81 16.33 -16.61
CA PRO A 63 -3.36 16.28 -16.54
C PRO A 63 -2.81 17.54 -15.86
N PHE A 64 -1.82 17.37 -15.00
CA PHE A 64 -1.11 18.44 -14.30
C PHE A 64 -2.00 19.35 -13.45
N TYR A 65 -3.06 18.78 -12.85
CA TYR A 65 -3.99 19.51 -12.00
C TYR A 65 -3.30 20.27 -10.85
N MET A 66 -2.27 19.67 -10.23
CA MET A 66 -1.49 20.30 -9.14
C MET A 66 -0.35 21.20 -9.63
N GLY A 67 -0.17 21.35 -10.95
CA GLY A 67 0.88 22.16 -11.56
C GLY A 67 1.75 21.39 -12.56
N VAL A 68 2.55 22.14 -13.32
CA VAL A 68 3.50 21.58 -14.30
C VAL A 68 4.71 20.93 -13.60
N PRO A 69 5.33 19.89 -14.18
CA PRO A 69 6.48 19.23 -13.58
C PRO A 69 7.65 20.18 -13.36
N THR A 70 8.15 20.27 -12.13
CA THR A 70 9.41 20.95 -11.79
C THR A 70 10.49 19.93 -11.46
N PHE A 71 11.70 20.18 -11.92
CA PHE A 71 12.82 19.26 -11.74
C PHE A 71 13.77 19.79 -10.67
N HIS A 72 13.68 19.20 -9.49
CA HIS A 72 14.58 19.49 -8.37
C HIS A 72 15.51 18.30 -8.16
N LEU A 73 16.82 18.53 -8.32
CA LEU A 73 17.82 17.44 -8.27
C LEU A 73 17.76 16.65 -6.95
N SER A 74 17.59 17.34 -5.83
CA SER A 74 17.44 16.71 -4.51
C SER A 74 16.23 15.77 -4.46
N ALA A 75 15.05 16.25 -4.90
CA ALA A 75 13.83 15.45 -4.96
C ALA A 75 13.96 14.25 -5.91
N ILE A 76 14.63 14.43 -7.06
CA ILE A 76 14.88 13.36 -8.02
C ILE A 76 15.72 12.24 -7.39
N ILE A 77 16.80 12.60 -6.69
CA ILE A 77 17.67 11.62 -6.02
C ILE A 77 16.88 10.89 -4.93
N THR A 78 16.15 11.62 -4.07
CA THR A 78 15.33 11.00 -3.01
C THR A 78 14.27 10.06 -3.59
N MET A 79 13.54 10.49 -4.61
CA MET A 79 12.49 9.68 -5.23
C MET A 79 13.06 8.50 -6.01
N SER A 80 14.28 8.61 -6.55
CA SER A 80 14.98 7.48 -7.18
C SER A 80 15.28 6.37 -6.18
N VAL A 81 15.69 6.71 -4.95
CA VAL A 81 15.90 5.73 -3.86
C VAL A 81 14.59 5.08 -3.44
N VAL A 82 13.51 5.86 -3.34
CA VAL A 82 12.15 5.33 -3.06
C VAL A 82 11.71 4.37 -4.17
N ALA A 83 11.90 4.74 -5.44
CA ALA A 83 11.55 3.90 -6.58
C ALA A 83 12.37 2.61 -6.61
N LEU A 84 13.67 2.65 -6.28
CA LEU A 84 14.50 1.44 -6.16
C LEU A 84 13.98 0.51 -5.06
N THR A 85 13.59 1.05 -3.91
CA THR A 85 13.03 0.27 -2.80
C THR A 85 11.70 -0.38 -3.22
N SER A 86 10.85 0.37 -3.93
CA SER A 86 9.60 -0.13 -4.51
C SER A 86 9.83 -1.26 -5.51
N LEU A 87 10.85 -1.15 -6.37
CA LEU A 87 11.20 -2.20 -7.33
C LEU A 87 11.67 -3.48 -6.63
N ILE A 88 12.46 -3.36 -5.55
CA ILE A 88 12.90 -4.50 -4.74
C ILE A 88 11.69 -5.20 -4.12
N GLU A 89 10.74 -4.44 -3.57
CA GLU A 89 9.49 -4.98 -3.03
C GLU A 89 8.69 -5.73 -4.11
N SER A 90 8.43 -5.08 -5.26
CA SER A 90 7.71 -5.67 -6.39
C SER A 90 8.37 -6.96 -6.89
N THR A 91 9.69 -7.01 -6.91
CA THR A 91 10.45 -8.21 -7.28
C THR A 91 10.11 -9.40 -6.38
N GLY A 92 10.07 -9.18 -5.07
CA GLY A 92 9.65 -10.20 -4.10
C GLY A 92 8.22 -10.67 -4.34
N VAL A 93 7.32 -9.75 -4.67
CA VAL A 93 5.92 -10.08 -5.00
C VAL A 93 5.81 -10.88 -6.30
N TYR A 94 6.62 -10.57 -7.31
CA TYR A 94 6.68 -11.35 -8.55
C TYR A 94 7.09 -12.79 -8.29
N PHE A 95 8.15 -13.01 -7.51
CA PHE A 95 8.59 -14.36 -7.14
C PHE A 95 7.54 -15.10 -6.30
N ALA A 96 6.92 -14.43 -5.32
CA ALA A 96 5.86 -15.05 -4.51
C ALA A 96 4.63 -15.43 -5.35
N LEU A 97 4.25 -14.60 -6.33
CA LEU A 97 3.16 -14.91 -7.25
C LEU A 97 3.53 -16.03 -8.22
N ALA A 98 4.77 -16.04 -8.72
CA ALA A 98 5.31 -17.05 -9.62
C ALA A 98 5.35 -18.44 -8.98
N ASP A 99 5.83 -18.53 -7.74
CA ASP A 99 5.80 -19.76 -6.94
C ASP A 99 4.35 -20.25 -6.77
N LEU A 100 3.44 -19.34 -6.44
CA LEU A 100 2.02 -19.65 -6.26
C LEU A 100 1.35 -20.12 -7.57
N THR A 101 1.67 -19.50 -8.71
CA THR A 101 1.08 -19.86 -10.01
C THR A 101 1.78 -21.05 -10.66
N GLY A 102 2.99 -21.42 -10.22
CA GLY A 102 3.83 -22.42 -10.85
C GLY A 102 4.39 -21.92 -12.19
N THR A 103 4.82 -20.66 -12.24
CA THR A 103 5.31 -20.01 -13.46
C THR A 103 6.77 -19.65 -13.29
N ASP A 104 7.63 -20.10 -14.21
CA ASP A 104 9.04 -19.70 -14.21
C ASP A 104 9.18 -18.28 -14.76
N LEU A 105 9.68 -17.36 -13.92
CA LEU A 105 9.96 -15.99 -14.34
C LEU A 105 11.29 -15.90 -15.05
N THR A 106 11.28 -15.30 -16.25
CA THR A 106 12.51 -14.95 -16.96
C THR A 106 12.91 -13.51 -16.66
N GLU A 107 14.18 -13.16 -16.90
CA GLU A 107 14.65 -11.77 -16.82
C GLU A 107 13.84 -10.82 -17.71
N LYS A 108 13.35 -11.32 -18.85
CA LYS A 108 12.49 -10.55 -19.77
C LYS A 108 11.13 -10.24 -19.16
N ASP A 109 10.59 -11.13 -18.33
CA ASP A 109 9.31 -10.92 -17.66
C ASP A 109 9.45 -9.90 -16.52
N LEU A 110 10.53 -9.98 -15.75
CA LEU A 110 10.89 -8.97 -14.75
C LEU A 110 11.06 -7.59 -15.40
N ALA A 111 11.81 -7.51 -16.50
CA ALA A 111 12.01 -6.26 -17.24
C ALA A 111 10.70 -5.66 -17.76
N ARG A 112 9.74 -6.50 -18.21
CA ARG A 112 8.40 -6.06 -18.61
C ARG A 112 7.59 -5.55 -17.42
N GLY A 113 7.67 -6.23 -16.27
CA GLY A 113 7.06 -5.81 -15.01
C GLY A 113 7.55 -4.43 -14.59
N TYR A 114 8.86 -4.24 -14.48
CA TYR A 114 9.45 -2.95 -14.08
C TYR A 114 9.10 -1.81 -15.04
N ARG A 115 9.05 -2.07 -16.35
CA ARG A 115 8.60 -1.07 -17.34
C ARG A 115 7.14 -0.68 -17.14
N SER A 116 6.28 -1.65 -16.81
CA SER A 116 4.86 -1.37 -16.54
C SER A 116 4.66 -0.54 -15.27
N GLU A 117 5.43 -0.81 -14.22
CA GLU A 117 5.44 0.00 -12.99
C GLU A 117 5.97 1.41 -13.27
N GLY A 118 7.08 1.54 -14.00
CA GLY A 118 7.63 2.84 -14.39
C GLY A 118 6.61 3.67 -15.18
N LEU A 119 5.89 3.04 -16.11
CA LEU A 119 4.80 3.70 -16.83
C LEU A 119 3.67 4.14 -15.90
N ALA A 120 3.28 3.30 -14.93
CA ALA A 120 2.25 3.65 -13.95
C ALA A 120 2.69 4.83 -13.07
N VAL A 121 3.95 4.90 -12.65
CA VAL A 121 4.51 6.04 -11.89
C VAL A 121 4.61 7.30 -12.76
N MET A 122 4.95 7.18 -14.05
CA MET A 122 4.91 8.32 -14.97
C MET A 122 3.48 8.87 -15.13
N LEU A 123 2.50 7.98 -15.32
CA LEU A 123 1.09 8.37 -15.36
C LEU A 123 0.64 8.98 -14.04
N SER A 124 1.13 8.47 -12.91
CA SER A 124 0.80 9.04 -11.60
C SER A 124 1.27 10.48 -11.48
N GLY A 125 2.49 10.78 -11.94
CA GLY A 125 3.03 12.14 -12.01
C GLY A 125 2.21 13.06 -12.92
N ILE A 126 1.78 12.58 -14.09
CA ILE A 126 0.93 13.35 -15.02
C ILE A 126 -0.41 13.71 -14.36
N PHE A 127 -1.06 12.77 -13.68
CA PHE A 127 -2.34 13.01 -13.02
C PHE A 127 -2.22 13.50 -11.57
N SER A 128 -1.03 13.94 -11.14
CA SER A 128 -0.77 14.48 -9.81
C SER A 128 -1.16 13.53 -8.66
N THR A 129 -0.83 12.24 -8.82
CA THR A 129 -1.10 11.15 -7.85
C THR A 129 0.19 10.53 -7.33
N PHE A 130 0.08 9.72 -6.28
CA PHE A 130 1.23 9.07 -5.64
C PHE A 130 1.83 7.95 -6.50
N PRO A 131 3.15 7.68 -6.38
CA PRO A 131 3.78 6.54 -7.03
C PRO A 131 3.11 5.21 -6.64
N TYR A 132 2.92 4.32 -7.62
CA TYR A 132 2.28 3.02 -7.43
C TYR A 132 3.31 1.89 -7.43
N SER A 133 3.04 0.83 -6.66
CA SER A 133 3.85 -0.38 -6.54
C SER A 133 2.97 -1.63 -6.58
N THR A 134 3.59 -2.80 -6.74
CA THR A 134 2.90 -4.09 -6.70
C THR A 134 2.44 -4.41 -5.27
N PHE A 135 1.15 -4.71 -5.09
CA PHE A 135 0.58 -4.93 -3.76
C PHE A 135 0.68 -6.41 -3.34
N SER A 136 1.54 -6.70 -2.35
CA SER A 136 1.82 -8.05 -1.84
C SER A 136 0.57 -8.78 -1.34
N GLN A 137 -0.40 -8.04 -0.79
CA GLN A 137 -1.67 -8.58 -0.31
C GLN A 137 -2.49 -9.27 -1.43
N ASN A 138 -2.32 -8.85 -2.69
CA ASN A 138 -3.02 -9.48 -3.81
C ASN A 138 -2.59 -10.94 -4.01
N VAL A 139 -1.35 -11.29 -3.68
CA VAL A 139 -0.88 -12.70 -3.70
C VAL A 139 -1.69 -13.54 -2.71
N GLY A 140 -1.99 -12.99 -1.53
CA GLY A 140 -2.87 -13.63 -0.54
C GLY A 140 -4.27 -13.89 -1.09
N VAL A 141 -4.85 -12.94 -1.85
CA VAL A 141 -6.16 -13.11 -2.49
C VAL A 141 -6.14 -14.21 -3.55
N VAL A 142 -5.08 -14.27 -4.39
CA VAL A 142 -4.93 -15.36 -5.37
C VAL A 142 -4.78 -16.70 -4.66
N ARG A 143 -4.03 -16.76 -3.55
CA ARG A 143 -3.87 -17.97 -2.73
C ARG A 143 -5.20 -18.48 -2.17
N LEU A 144 -6.00 -17.58 -1.60
CA LEU A 144 -7.27 -17.93 -0.96
C LEU A 144 -8.38 -18.25 -1.98
N SER A 145 -8.40 -17.53 -3.11
CA SER A 145 -9.42 -17.74 -4.16
C SER A 145 -9.11 -18.93 -5.06
N GLY A 146 -7.84 -19.32 -5.20
CA GLY A 146 -7.39 -20.33 -6.16
C GLY A 146 -7.48 -19.90 -7.63
N VAL A 147 -7.94 -18.67 -7.92
CA VAL A 147 -8.13 -18.19 -9.29
C VAL A 147 -6.81 -17.66 -9.85
N LYS A 148 -6.09 -18.49 -10.60
CA LYS A 148 -4.82 -18.15 -11.26
C LYS A 148 -4.98 -17.44 -12.62
N SER A 149 -6.21 -17.19 -13.07
CA SER A 149 -6.47 -16.53 -14.36
C SER A 149 -6.27 -15.02 -14.26
N LYS A 150 -5.94 -14.36 -15.38
CA LYS A 150 -5.81 -12.90 -15.46
C LYS A 150 -7.15 -12.16 -15.56
N ARG A 151 -8.28 -12.86 -15.74
CA ARG A 151 -9.60 -12.24 -15.97
C ARG A 151 -10.05 -11.31 -14.83
N PRO A 152 -9.92 -11.67 -13.54
CA PRO A 152 -10.27 -10.77 -12.43
C PRO A 152 -9.51 -9.45 -12.45
N ILE A 153 -8.27 -9.45 -12.94
CA ILE A 153 -7.44 -8.25 -13.02
C ILE A 153 -8.05 -7.25 -14.02
N TYR A 154 -8.51 -7.72 -15.18
CA TYR A 154 -9.16 -6.85 -16.18
C TYR A 154 -10.49 -6.28 -15.67
N TYR A 155 -11.30 -7.10 -14.97
CA TYR A 155 -12.54 -6.61 -14.35
C TYR A 155 -12.28 -5.57 -13.26
N ALA A 156 -11.27 -5.81 -12.41
CA ALA A 156 -10.87 -4.85 -11.39
C ALA A 156 -10.34 -3.56 -12.00
N ALA A 157 -9.50 -3.62 -13.03
CA ALA A 157 -8.99 -2.45 -13.72
C ALA A 157 -10.12 -1.61 -14.34
N ALA A 158 -11.05 -2.24 -15.05
CA ALA A 158 -12.21 -1.55 -15.63
C ALA A 158 -13.09 -0.91 -14.55
N MET A 159 -13.35 -1.64 -13.45
CA MET A 159 -14.11 -1.13 -12.31
C MET A 159 -13.43 0.07 -11.66
N LEU A 160 -12.12 0.00 -11.42
CA LEU A 160 -11.36 1.09 -10.80
C LEU A 160 -11.28 2.32 -11.71
N LEU A 161 -11.18 2.14 -13.04
CA LEU A 161 -11.26 3.24 -13.99
C LEU A 161 -12.62 3.93 -13.94
N ILE A 162 -13.71 3.17 -13.87
CA ILE A 162 -15.07 3.74 -13.75
C ILE A 162 -15.21 4.49 -12.42
N ILE A 163 -14.80 3.89 -11.30
CA ILE A 163 -14.88 4.51 -9.97
C ILE A 163 -13.99 5.77 -9.91
N GLY A 164 -12.83 5.77 -10.55
CA GLY A 164 -11.93 6.92 -10.61
C GLY A 164 -12.53 8.15 -11.32
N LEU A 165 -13.53 7.95 -12.18
CA LEU A 165 -14.26 9.04 -12.84
C LEU A 165 -15.38 9.63 -11.98
N LEU A 166 -15.62 9.08 -10.78
CA LEU A 166 -16.71 9.44 -9.88
C LEU A 166 -16.16 10.09 -8.60
N PRO A 167 -16.04 11.44 -8.53
CA PRO A 167 -15.51 12.16 -7.37
C PRO A 167 -16.19 11.84 -6.05
N LYS A 168 -17.45 11.38 -6.08
CA LYS A 168 -18.15 10.92 -4.87
C LYS A 168 -17.40 9.82 -4.13
N PHE A 169 -16.70 8.92 -4.81
CA PHE A 169 -15.87 7.91 -4.15
C PHE A 169 -14.63 8.53 -3.48
N GLY A 170 -14.04 9.57 -4.10
CA GLY A 170 -12.99 10.37 -3.47
C GLY A 170 -13.51 11.11 -2.24
N ALA A 171 -14.71 11.70 -2.32
CA ALA A 171 -15.36 12.39 -1.20
C ALA A 171 -15.75 11.43 -0.07
N LEU A 172 -16.11 10.18 -0.37
CA LEU A 172 -16.30 9.16 0.66
C LEU A 172 -15.00 8.87 1.41
N ALA A 173 -13.86 8.90 0.74
CA ALA A 173 -12.57 8.71 1.37
C ALA A 173 -12.20 9.87 2.31
N THR A 174 -12.62 11.11 2.01
CA THR A 174 -12.38 12.27 2.89
C THR A 174 -13.26 12.30 4.14
N MET A 175 -14.35 11.52 4.16
CA MET A 175 -15.19 11.34 5.35
C MET A 175 -14.55 10.42 6.40
N ILE A 176 -13.56 9.61 6.01
CA ILE A 176 -12.93 8.64 6.90
C ILE A 176 -12.12 9.40 7.95
N PRO A 177 -12.44 9.25 9.25
CA PRO A 177 -11.66 9.88 10.31
C PRO A 177 -10.21 9.41 10.28
N SER A 178 -9.28 10.31 10.55
CA SER A 178 -7.85 10.01 10.64
C SER A 178 -7.55 8.93 11.69
N SER A 179 -8.36 8.85 12.76
CA SER A 179 -8.27 7.82 13.79
C SER A 179 -8.61 6.41 13.27
N ALA A 180 -9.68 6.26 12.49
CA ALA A 180 -10.03 4.99 11.86
C ALA A 180 -8.96 4.57 10.83
N LEU A 181 -8.52 5.53 10.02
CA LEU A 181 -7.45 5.30 9.04
C LEU A 181 -6.15 4.89 9.73
N GLY A 182 -5.77 5.54 10.82
CA GLY A 182 -4.59 5.21 11.62
C GLY A 182 -4.66 3.80 12.22
N GLY A 183 -5.83 3.38 12.71
CA GLY A 183 -6.06 2.01 13.18
C GLY A 183 -5.88 0.97 12.07
N ALA A 184 -6.41 1.24 10.88
CA ALA A 184 -6.22 0.37 9.72
C ALA A 184 -4.76 0.34 9.24
N MET A 185 -4.08 1.49 9.21
CA MET A 185 -2.66 1.61 8.86
C MET A 185 -1.77 0.81 9.80
N LEU A 186 -2.05 0.80 11.11
CA LEU A 186 -1.29 -0.01 12.07
C LEU A 186 -1.34 -1.50 11.69
N VAL A 187 -2.53 -2.02 11.37
CA VAL A 187 -2.67 -3.43 10.97
C VAL A 187 -2.01 -3.71 9.63
N LEU A 188 -2.18 -2.80 8.65
CA LEU A 188 -1.59 -2.93 7.32
C LEU A 188 -0.05 -2.92 7.37
N PHE A 189 0.55 -1.89 7.96
CA PHE A 189 2.00 -1.78 8.07
C PHE A 189 2.61 -2.85 8.98
N GLY A 190 1.93 -3.24 10.06
CA GLY A 190 2.34 -4.37 10.88
C GLY A 190 2.39 -5.67 10.07
N THR A 191 1.40 -5.92 9.22
CA THR A 191 1.38 -7.10 8.34
C THR A 191 2.48 -7.03 7.28
N ILE A 192 2.77 -5.85 6.73
CA ILE A 192 3.89 -5.65 5.78
C ILE A 192 5.23 -5.98 6.46
N GLY A 193 5.45 -5.52 7.69
CA GLY A 193 6.64 -5.87 8.47
C GLY A 193 6.82 -7.38 8.66
N VAL A 194 5.74 -8.09 8.99
CA VAL A 194 5.75 -9.57 9.13
C VAL A 194 5.99 -10.28 7.79
N GLN A 195 5.47 -9.74 6.68
CA GLN A 195 5.78 -10.27 5.34
C GLN A 195 7.27 -10.13 5.01
N GLY A 196 7.90 -9.02 5.37
CA GLY A 196 9.36 -8.87 5.26
C GLY A 196 10.13 -9.97 5.99
N ILE A 197 9.72 -10.32 7.21
CA ILE A 197 10.30 -11.45 7.98
C ILE A 197 10.09 -12.79 7.25
N THR A 198 8.93 -12.98 6.63
CA THR A 198 8.61 -14.21 5.88
C THR A 198 9.52 -14.38 4.66
N ILE A 199 9.86 -13.29 3.97
CA ILE A 199 10.82 -13.31 2.87
C ILE A 199 12.22 -13.67 3.39
N LEU A 200 12.63 -13.07 4.52
CA LEU A 200 13.92 -13.36 5.16
C LEU A 200 14.06 -14.82 5.60
N HIS A 201 12.95 -15.51 5.91
CA HIS A 201 12.97 -16.92 6.29
C HIS A 201 13.47 -17.85 5.16
N GLN A 202 13.53 -17.37 3.91
CA GLN A 202 14.10 -18.12 2.79
C GLN A 202 15.64 -18.02 2.71
N VAL A 203 16.25 -17.16 3.52
CA VAL A 203 17.70 -16.91 3.53
C VAL A 203 18.39 -17.83 4.53
N ASP A 204 19.51 -18.42 4.11
CA ASP A 204 20.39 -19.18 5.01
C ASP A 204 21.24 -18.22 5.87
N PHE A 205 20.81 -18.01 7.11
CA PHE A 205 21.53 -17.22 8.12
C PHE A 205 22.65 -17.99 8.82
N GLY A 206 22.90 -19.26 8.49
CA GLY A 206 24.09 -19.98 8.93
C GLY A 206 25.37 -19.45 8.27
N GLN A 207 25.24 -18.71 7.17
CA GLN A 207 26.33 -17.98 6.54
C GLN A 207 26.48 -16.60 7.18
N ASP A 208 27.62 -16.36 7.84
CA ASP A 208 27.95 -15.09 8.50
C ASP A 208 27.76 -13.87 7.58
N ARG A 209 28.03 -14.03 6.28
CA ARG A 209 27.81 -12.98 5.28
C ARG A 209 26.34 -12.54 5.20
N ASN A 210 25.41 -13.49 5.12
CA ASN A 210 23.99 -13.19 4.99
C ASN A 210 23.46 -12.56 6.29
N LEU A 211 23.92 -13.07 7.44
CA LEU A 211 23.59 -12.52 8.74
C LEU A 211 24.08 -11.08 8.88
N MET A 212 25.33 -10.78 8.51
CA MET A 212 25.88 -9.42 8.56
C MET A 212 25.12 -8.46 7.64
N ILE A 213 24.78 -8.88 6.41
CA ILE A 213 24.00 -8.06 5.48
C ILE A 213 22.65 -7.69 6.10
N ALA A 214 21.90 -8.68 6.60
CA ALA A 214 20.60 -8.44 7.20
C ALA A 214 20.68 -7.56 8.47
N ALA A 215 21.65 -7.84 9.35
CA ALA A 215 21.84 -7.10 10.59
C ALA A 215 22.16 -5.63 10.33
N LEU A 216 23.06 -5.33 9.38
CA LEU A 216 23.41 -3.95 9.03
C LEU A 216 22.24 -3.23 8.34
N SER A 217 21.53 -3.89 7.42
CA SER A 217 20.38 -3.29 6.75
C SER A 217 19.24 -2.96 7.72
N ILE A 218 18.87 -3.89 8.60
CA ILE A 218 17.81 -3.68 9.60
C ILE A 218 18.26 -2.64 10.63
N GLY A 219 19.48 -2.77 11.15
CA GLY A 219 20.03 -1.87 12.15
C GLY A 219 20.13 -0.43 11.66
N ALA A 220 20.63 -0.22 10.44
CA ALA A 220 20.68 1.11 9.84
C ALA A 220 19.28 1.68 9.59
N GLY A 221 18.35 0.89 9.02
CA GLY A 221 16.99 1.34 8.73
C GLY A 221 16.22 1.79 9.97
N ILE A 222 16.24 0.98 11.04
CA ILE A 222 15.58 1.32 12.30
C ILE A 222 16.35 2.44 13.03
N GLY A 223 17.68 2.33 13.10
CA GLY A 223 18.52 3.26 13.83
C GLY A 223 18.39 4.71 13.35
N ILE A 224 18.42 4.92 12.03
CA ILE A 224 18.26 6.25 11.42
C ILE A 224 16.85 6.81 11.68
N THR A 225 15.84 5.94 11.67
CA THR A 225 14.44 6.31 11.90
C THR A 225 14.19 6.73 13.34
N VAL A 226 14.78 6.01 14.31
CA VAL A 226 14.61 6.27 15.75
C VAL A 226 15.47 7.44 16.22
N TYR A 227 16.67 7.62 15.63
CA TYR A 227 17.60 8.68 16.01
C TYR A 227 18.05 9.50 14.78
N PRO A 228 17.16 10.30 14.18
CA PRO A 228 17.48 11.10 13.00
C PRO A 228 18.56 12.17 13.29
N GLN A 229 18.80 12.52 14.56
CA GLN A 229 19.80 13.51 14.97
C GLN A 229 21.25 13.02 14.82
N VAL A 230 21.50 11.73 14.53
CA VAL A 230 22.87 11.19 14.30
C VAL A 230 23.63 12.03 13.27
N PHE A 231 22.95 12.55 12.24
CA PHE A 231 23.60 13.30 11.16
C PHE A 231 23.58 14.83 11.34
N GLN A 232 22.89 15.35 12.37
CA GLN A 232 22.82 16.80 12.60
C GLN A 232 24.16 17.39 13.07
N ASN A 233 25.01 16.60 13.73
CA ASN A 233 26.31 17.06 14.21
C ASN A 233 27.40 17.13 13.13
N TYR A 234 27.16 16.58 11.93
CA TYR A 234 28.13 16.52 10.82
C TYR A 234 27.81 17.47 9.66
N LEU A 235 26.69 18.21 9.75
CA LEU A 235 26.20 19.12 8.70
C LEU A 235 26.34 20.61 9.08
N ASN A 236 27.08 20.93 10.15
CA ASN A 236 27.48 22.30 10.53
C ASN A 236 28.94 22.57 10.18
#